data_AF-A0A2W4RXD9-F1
#
_entry.id   AF-A0A2W4RXD9-F1
#
_cell.length_a   1.000
_cell.length_b   1.000
_cell.length_c   1.000
_cell.angle_alpha   90.00
_cell.angle_beta   90.00
_cell.angle_gamma   90.00
#
_symmetry.space_group_name_H-M   'P 1'
#
loop_
_entity.id
_entity.type
_entity.pdbx_description
1 polymer ?
#
loop_
_entity_poly.entity_id
_entity_poly.type
_entity_poly.pdbx_seq_one_letter_code
_entity_poly.pdbx_strand_id
1 'polypeptide(L)'
;MVADVPVGVLLSGGLDSSLIATLAFNHASTGFDCFTIAYSRADNRLDRAVEDLPYARSLARQLGLPLHEIELQPQVADLLPKLIGYLDEPLADPAAIGSYLLCQLARQYGVKVLLTG
;
A
#
# COMPACT_ATOMS: atom_id res chain seq x y z
N MET A 1 -0.07 -19.14 3.16
CA MET A 1 -0.84 -18.39 2.14
C MET A 1 -1.21 -19.36 1.01
N VAL A 2 -2.38 -19.23 0.38
CA VAL A 2 -2.83 -20.14 -0.70
C VAL A 2 -3.08 -19.33 -1.97
N ALA A 3 -2.13 -19.37 -2.90
CA ALA A 3 -2.25 -18.82 -4.24
C ALA A 3 -1.19 -19.45 -5.16
N ASP A 4 -1.50 -19.64 -6.44
CA ASP A 4 -0.57 -20.15 -7.46
C ASP A 4 0.30 -19.03 -8.09
N VAL A 5 0.23 -17.83 -7.52
CA VAL A 5 0.90 -16.62 -7.99
C VAL A 5 1.46 -15.84 -6.79
N PRO A 6 2.46 -14.95 -7.00
CA PRO A 6 3.01 -14.15 -5.92
C PRO A 6 1.94 -13.30 -5.20
N VAL A 7 1.97 -13.39 -3.87
CA VAL A 7 1.11 -12.65 -2.93
C VAL A 7 1.97 -11.61 -2.22
N GLY A 8 1.48 -10.39 -2.11
CA GLY A 8 2.07 -9.32 -1.30
C GLY A 8 1.07 -8.75 -0.31
N VAL A 9 1.49 -7.72 0.44
CA VAL A 9 0.67 -7.09 1.49
C VAL A 9 0.69 -5.57 1.36
N LEU A 10 -0.46 -4.94 1.57
CA LEU A 10 -0.54 -3.50 1.80
C LEU A 10 -0.24 -3.20 3.27
N LEU A 11 0.82 -2.45 3.54
CA LEU A 11 1.30 -2.16 4.90
C LEU A 11 1.32 -0.66 5.16
N SER A 12 0.20 -0.12 5.65
CA SER A 12 0.07 1.32 5.96
C SER A 12 0.83 1.74 7.21
N GLY A 13 1.08 0.80 8.13
CA GLY A 13 1.60 1.08 9.48
C GLY A 13 0.50 1.18 10.54
N GLY A 14 -0.77 1.18 10.12
CA GLY A 14 -1.92 1.02 11.01
C GLY A 14 -2.03 -0.38 11.62
N LEU A 15 -2.91 -0.52 12.61
CA LEU A 15 -3.08 -1.76 13.37
C LEU A 15 -3.51 -2.94 12.48
N ASP A 16 -4.52 -2.74 11.64
CA ASP A 16 -5.13 -3.82 10.86
C ASP A 16 -4.17 -4.35 9.79
N SER A 17 -3.52 -3.46 9.04
CA SER A 17 -2.51 -3.83 8.05
C SER A 17 -1.29 -4.49 8.69
N SER A 18 -0.87 -4.03 9.87
CA SER A 18 0.21 -4.65 10.64
C SER A 18 -0.14 -6.06 11.12
N LEU A 19 -1.38 -6.27 11.55
CA LEU A 19 -1.89 -7.58 11.95
C LEU A 19 -1.89 -8.53 10.75
N ILE A 20 -2.43 -8.11 9.61
CA ILE A 20 -2.45 -8.91 8.38
C ILE A 20 -1.03 -9.23 7.90
N ALA A 21 -0.11 -8.27 7.88
CA ALA A 21 1.28 -8.50 7.50
C ALA A 21 1.97 -9.51 8.42
N THR A 22 1.74 -9.41 9.73
CA THR A 22 2.32 -10.33 10.71
C THR A 22 1.74 -11.75 10.57
N LEU A 23 0.42 -11.87 10.37
CA LEU A 23 -0.22 -13.15 10.14
C LEU A 23 0.23 -13.78 8.81
N ALA A 24 0.36 -12.98 7.75
CA ALA A 24 0.88 -13.41 6.45
C ALA A 24 2.31 -13.93 6.60
N PHE A 25 3.19 -13.20 7.30
CA PHE A 25 4.56 -13.60 7.61
C PHE A 25 4.63 -14.97 8.30
N ASN A 26 3.83 -15.18 9.34
CA ASN A 26 3.81 -16.44 10.08
C ASN A 26 3.30 -17.64 9.27
N HIS A 27 2.53 -17.40 8.20
CA HIS A 27 1.95 -18.46 7.36
C HIS A 27 2.55 -18.51 5.95
N ALA A 28 3.60 -17.72 5.68
CA ALA A 28 4.29 -17.70 4.40
C ALA A 28 5.41 -18.75 4.42
N SER A 29 5.51 -19.53 3.34
CA SER A 29 6.64 -20.45 3.13
C SER A 29 7.89 -19.74 2.59
N THR A 30 7.72 -18.55 2.01
CA THR A 30 8.77 -17.70 1.45
C THR A 30 8.50 -16.23 1.82
N GLY A 31 9.53 -15.37 1.74
CA GLY A 31 9.32 -13.92 1.86
C GLY A 31 8.36 -13.38 0.79
N PHE A 32 7.78 -12.20 1.07
CA PHE A 32 6.87 -11.49 0.17
C PHE A 32 7.10 -9.98 0.24
N ASP A 33 6.61 -9.27 -0.77
CA ASP A 33 6.72 -7.83 -0.88
C ASP A 33 5.58 -7.10 -0.15
N CYS A 34 5.93 -6.04 0.56
CA CYS A 34 4.99 -5.10 1.16
C CYS A 34 4.95 -3.80 0.35
N PHE A 35 3.78 -3.16 0.29
CA PHE A 35 3.57 -1.92 -0.46
C PHE A 35 2.88 -0.87 0.41
N THR A 36 3.29 0.39 0.28
CA THR A 36 2.69 1.49 1.06
C THR A 36 2.75 2.83 0.34
N ILE A 37 1.85 3.73 0.72
CA ILE A 37 1.87 5.12 0.26
C ILE A 37 2.78 5.92 1.19
N ALA A 38 3.65 6.72 0.59
CA ALA A 38 4.37 7.78 1.28
C ALA A 38 3.78 9.14 0.90
N TYR A 39 3.79 10.05 1.86
CA TYR A 39 3.44 11.45 1.66
C TYR A 39 4.69 12.30 1.81
N SER A 40 4.76 13.39 1.05
CA SER A 40 5.87 14.32 1.20
C SER A 40 5.85 14.95 2.60
N ARG A 41 7.02 15.33 3.12
CA ARG A 41 7.10 16.05 4.40
C ARG A 41 6.34 17.38 4.40
N ALA A 42 6.13 17.99 3.24
CA ALA A 42 5.37 19.22 3.13
C ALA A 42 3.87 18.95 3.31
N ASP A 43 3.37 17.87 2.73
CA ASP A 43 1.95 17.47 2.79
C ASP A 43 1.57 16.92 4.18
N ASN A 44 2.44 16.12 4.81
CA ASN A 44 2.22 15.62 6.19
C ASN A 44 2.06 16.74 7.23
N ARG A 45 2.64 17.92 6.99
CA ARG A 45 2.52 19.08 7.89
C ARG A 45 1.13 19.71 7.86
N LEU A 46 0.42 19.58 6.74
CA LEU A 46 -0.93 20.13 6.56
C LEU A 46 -1.96 19.27 7.30
N ASP A 47 -1.83 17.95 7.24
CA ASP A 47 -2.83 17.03 7.79
C ASP A 47 -2.75 16.84 9.31
N ARG A 48 -1.66 17.27 9.98
CA ARG A 48 -1.43 17.10 11.43
C ARG A 48 -1.61 15.66 11.95
N ALA A 49 -1.71 14.69 11.04
CA ALA A 49 -1.83 13.28 11.35
C ALA A 49 -0.49 12.73 11.83
N VAL A 50 -0.54 11.69 12.67
CA VAL A 50 0.65 10.92 13.04
C VAL A 50 1.20 10.31 11.74
N GLU A 51 2.51 10.40 11.53
CA GLU A 51 3.12 9.72 10.38
C GLU A 51 3.02 8.21 10.61
N ASP A 52 2.22 7.51 9.80
CA ASP A 52 2.08 6.04 9.89
C ASP A 52 3.26 5.29 9.24
N LEU A 53 3.91 5.93 8.26
CA LEU A 53 5.01 5.37 7.47
C LEU A 53 6.22 4.89 8.34
N PRO A 54 6.65 5.60 9.40
CA PRO A 54 7.63 5.08 10.36
C PRO A 54 7.26 3.71 10.95
N TYR A 55 5.98 3.46 11.25
CA TYR A 55 5.53 2.18 11.79
C TYR A 55 5.57 1.08 10.73
N ALA A 56 5.14 1.37 9.50
CA ALA A 56 5.27 0.45 8.36
C ALA A 56 6.73 0.03 8.13
N ARG A 57 7.64 1.01 8.07
CA ARG A 57 9.10 0.79 7.93
C ARG A 57 9.68 0.03 9.11
N SER A 58 9.19 0.27 10.32
CA SER A 58 9.63 -0.45 11.51
C SER A 58 9.24 -1.93 11.42
N LEU A 59 7.98 -2.22 11.14
CA LEU A 59 7.49 -3.59 11.06
C LEU A 59 8.14 -4.37 9.91
N ALA A 60 8.24 -3.76 8.71
CA ALA A 60 8.91 -4.39 7.58
C ALA A 60 10.37 -4.76 7.89
N ARG A 61 11.11 -3.87 8.57
CA ARG A 61 12.47 -4.17 9.04
C ARG A 61 12.51 -5.27 10.10
N GLN A 62 11.57 -5.28 11.04
CA GLN A 62 11.48 -6.31 12.08
C GLN A 62 11.21 -7.70 11.49
N LEU A 63 10.37 -7.78 10.45
CA LEU A 63 10.03 -9.03 9.76
C LEU A 63 11.00 -9.38 8.63
N GLY A 64 11.96 -8.50 8.29
CA GLY A 64 12.88 -8.71 7.17
C GLY A 64 12.18 -8.71 5.80
N LEU A 65 11.07 -8.00 5.67
CA LEU A 65 10.27 -7.93 4.44
C LEU A 65 10.63 -6.69 3.61
N PRO A 66 10.75 -6.81 2.27
CA PRO A 66 10.86 -5.65 1.39
C PRO A 66 9.63 -4.75 1.53
N LEU A 67 9.84 -3.45 1.74
CA LEU A 67 8.78 -2.44 1.73
C LEU A 67 9.01 -1.49 0.56
N HIS A 68 8.07 -1.49 -0.38
CA HIS A 68 8.07 -0.62 -1.53
C HIS A 68 7.14 0.56 -1.29
N GLU A 69 7.67 1.76 -1.42
CA GLU A 69 6.95 3.00 -1.13
C GLU A 69 6.68 3.75 -2.43
N ILE A 70 5.47 4.26 -2.58
CA ILE A 70 5.16 5.23 -3.65
C ILE A 70 4.74 6.56 -3.03
N GLU A 71 5.46 7.61 -3.39
CA GLU A 71 5.14 8.96 -2.96
C GLU A 71 3.96 9.51 -3.78
N LEU A 72 2.91 9.98 -3.11
CA LEU A 72 1.83 10.71 -3.77
C LEU A 72 2.33 12.08 -4.23
N GLN A 73 2.17 12.37 -5.52
CA GLN A 73 2.57 13.65 -6.12
C GLN A 73 1.34 14.44 -6.58
N PRO A 74 1.40 15.78 -6.69
CA PRO A 74 0.26 16.59 -7.11
C PRO A 74 -0.35 16.20 -8.47
N GLN A 75 0.46 15.64 -9.38
CA GLN A 75 0.02 15.20 -10.71
C GLN A 75 -0.94 14.00 -10.68
N VAL A 76 -1.14 13.35 -9.53
CA VAL A 76 -2.10 12.23 -9.40
C VAL A 76 -3.55 12.65 -9.68
N ALA A 77 -3.87 13.95 -9.63
CA ALA A 77 -5.17 14.46 -10.04
C ALA A 77 -5.49 14.16 -11.52
N ASP A 78 -4.46 14.00 -12.37
CA ASP A 78 -4.62 13.64 -13.78
C ASP A 78 -5.14 12.19 -13.96
N LEU A 79 -5.10 11.37 -12.89
CA LEU A 79 -5.67 10.02 -12.89
C LEU A 79 -7.19 10.02 -12.70
N LEU A 80 -7.79 11.12 -12.25
CA LEU A 80 -9.22 11.18 -11.91
C LEU A 80 -10.12 10.72 -13.07
N PRO A 81 -9.98 11.19 -14.33
CA PRO A 81 -10.83 10.72 -15.42
C PRO A 81 -10.76 9.20 -15.63
N LYS A 82 -9.58 8.61 -15.42
CA LYS A 82 -9.37 7.17 -15.57
C LYS A 82 -9.98 6.39 -14.39
N LEU A 83 -9.81 6.89 -13.18
CA LEU A 83 -10.36 6.28 -11.96
C LEU A 83 -11.89 6.32 -11.94
N ILE A 84 -12.50 7.42 -12.35
CA ILE A 84 -13.95 7.53 -12.52
C ILE A 84 -14.46 6.43 -13.46
N GLY A 85 -13.73 6.15 -14.54
CA GLY A 85 -14.05 5.04 -15.45
C GLY A 85 -13.89 3.64 -14.85
N TYR A 86 -13.09 3.46 -13.79
CA TYR A 86 -12.96 2.18 -13.07
C TYR A 86 -13.94 2.05 -11.90
N LEU A 87 -14.36 3.17 -11.33
CA LEU A 87 -15.30 3.22 -10.20
C LEU A 87 -16.76 3.28 -10.64
N ASP A 88 -17.02 3.37 -11.95
CA ASP A 88 -18.34 3.55 -12.59
C ASP A 88 -19.13 4.81 -12.18
N GLU A 89 -18.63 5.58 -11.21
CA GLU A 89 -19.18 6.85 -10.77
C GLU A 89 -18.09 7.80 -10.23
N PRO A 90 -18.35 9.14 -10.20
CA PRO A 90 -17.44 10.09 -9.57
C PRO A 90 -17.52 9.99 -8.04
N LEU A 91 -16.86 8.98 -7.48
CA LEU A 91 -16.71 8.81 -6.05
C LEU A 91 -15.61 9.73 -5.51
N ALA A 92 -15.97 10.58 -4.54
CA ALA A 92 -15.02 11.47 -3.86
C ALA A 92 -14.24 10.72 -2.75
N ASP A 93 -13.59 9.61 -3.11
CA ASP A 93 -12.75 8.82 -2.21
C ASP A 93 -11.26 8.96 -2.57
N PRO A 94 -10.47 9.73 -1.80
CA PRO A 94 -9.02 9.85 -2.00
C PRO A 94 -8.28 8.51 -1.92
N ALA A 95 -8.79 7.52 -1.18
CA ALA A 95 -8.15 6.22 -1.02
C ALA A 95 -8.12 5.41 -2.34
N ALA A 96 -9.03 5.69 -3.27
CA ALA A 96 -9.04 5.05 -4.58
C ALA A 96 -7.78 5.37 -5.41
N ILE A 97 -7.25 6.60 -5.30
CA ILE A 97 -6.00 7.01 -5.97
C ILE A 97 -4.83 6.20 -5.41
N GLY A 98 -4.71 6.15 -4.09
CA GLY A 98 -3.65 5.39 -3.42
C GLY A 98 -3.70 3.90 -3.76
N SER A 99 -4.90 3.31 -3.71
CA SER A 99 -5.12 1.90 -4.04
C SER A 99 -4.74 1.58 -5.48
N TYR A 100 -5.11 2.45 -6.43
CA TYR A 100 -4.73 2.30 -7.83
C TYR A 100 -3.21 2.31 -8.03
N LEU A 101 -2.52 3.26 -7.41
CA LEU A 101 -1.07 3.41 -7.50
C LEU A 101 -0.34 2.24 -6.85
N LEU A 102 -0.81 1.76 -5.70
CA LEU A 102 -0.26 0.57 -5.04
C LEU A 102 -0.46 -0.68 -5.89
N CYS A 103 -1.62 -0.84 -6.53
CA CYS A 103 -1.86 -1.96 -7.44
C CYS A 103 -0.95 -1.90 -8.68
N GLN A 104 -0.71 -0.70 -9.23
CA GLN A 104 0.26 -0.53 -10.31
C GLN A 104 1.68 -0.87 -9.87
N LEU A 105 2.10 -0.41 -8.69
CA LEU A 105 3.41 -0.72 -8.14
C LEU A 105 3.58 -2.22 -7.90
N ALA A 106 2.64 -2.86 -7.21
CA ALA A 106 2.64 -4.31 -6.98
C ALA A 106 2.77 -5.11 -8.28
N ARG A 107 2.04 -4.70 -9.32
CA ARG A 107 2.13 -5.30 -10.65
C ARG A 107 3.52 -5.18 -11.27
N GLN A 108 4.25 -4.07 -11.06
CA GLN A 108 5.63 -3.90 -11.53
C GLN A 108 6.59 -4.91 -10.88
N TYR A 109 6.33 -5.29 -9.63
CA TYR A 109 7.06 -6.34 -8.90
C TYR A 109 6.55 -7.77 -9.19
N GLY A 110 5.63 -7.94 -10.13
CA GLY A 110 5.07 -9.25 -10.46
C GLY A 110 4.08 -9.82 -9.44
N VAL A 111 3.69 -9.02 -8.44
CA VAL A 111 2.68 -9.37 -7.44
C VAL A 111 1.29 -9.23 -8.05
N LYS A 112 0.46 -10.27 -7.90
CA LYS A 112 -0.89 -10.33 -8.49
C LYS A 112 -2.01 -10.37 -7.46
N VAL A 113 -1.68 -10.74 -6.22
CA VAL A 113 -2.62 -10.81 -5.10
C VAL A 113 -2.07 -9.95 -3.97
N LEU A 114 -2.92 -9.11 -3.40
CA LEU A 114 -2.58 -8.27 -2.26
C LEU A 114 -3.52 -8.60 -1.10
N LEU A 115 -2.95 -8.79 0.10
CA LEU A 115 -3.70 -8.80 1.34
C LEU A 115 -3.74 -7.39 1.92
N THR A 116 -4.89 -7.00 2.46
CA THR A 116 -5.08 -5.72 3.16
C THR A 116 -5.81 -5.97 4.47
N GLY A 117 -5.55 -5.11 5.45
CA GLY A 117 -6.29 -5.02 6.72
C GLY A 117 -7.40 -4.00 6.65
#